data_AF-A0AAE0SSG1-F1
#
_entry.id   AF-A0AAE0SSG1-F1
#
_cell.length_a   1.000
_cell.length_b   1.000
_cell.length_c   1.000
_cell.angle_alpha   90.00
_cell.angle_beta   90.00
_cell.angle_gamma   90.00
#
_symmetry.space_group_name_H-M   'P 1'
#
loop_
_entity.id
_entity.type
_entity.pdbx_description
1 polymer ?
#
loop_
_entity_poly.entity_id
_entity_poly.type
_entity_poly.pdbx_seq_one_letter_code
_entity_poly.pdbx_strand_id
1 'polypeptide(L)'
;MAATMAKMNQLMKRRDEIEAEIKELGDVLESQGGVGMKGPLVDAEGYPRADIDVYSVRHARHRIICLQNDHKALMKEIEEELYKIHAEARIEKEKAGNQSPIPMEIEDTPREPFAIVDRVDEGSPAFSAQSLALKVLRDGISVSLTLKPQPWSGRGLLGCNIVPLTR
;
A
#
# COMPACT_ATOMS: atom_id res chain seq x y z
N MET A 1 -17.05 17.26 -11.14
CA MET A 1 -15.69 17.49 -11.66
C MET A 1 -15.02 18.82 -11.24
N ALA A 2 -15.39 20.01 -11.74
CA ALA A 2 -14.61 21.23 -11.42
C ALA A 2 -14.64 21.64 -9.93
N ALA A 3 -15.81 21.54 -9.29
CA ALA A 3 -15.96 21.87 -7.87
C ALA A 3 -15.29 20.84 -6.93
N THR A 4 -15.33 19.55 -7.29
CA THR A 4 -14.69 18.46 -6.50
C THR A 4 -13.16 18.53 -6.59
N MET A 5 -12.61 18.88 -7.76
CA MET A 5 -11.19 19.15 -7.94
C MET A 5 -10.70 20.38 -7.13
N ALA A 6 -11.50 21.45 -7.10
CA ALA A 6 -11.17 22.64 -6.31
C ALA A 6 -11.12 22.34 -4.80
N LYS A 7 -12.10 21.58 -4.30
CA LYS A 7 -12.14 21.13 -2.91
C LYS A 7 -10.94 20.23 -2.57
N MET A 8 -10.58 19.30 -3.46
CA MET A 8 -9.40 18.45 -3.29
C MET A 8 -8.10 19.26 -3.19
N ASN A 9 -7.93 20.26 -4.06
CA ASN A 9 -6.77 21.16 -4.00
C ASN A 9 -6.70 21.95 -2.70
N GLN A 10 -7.84 22.38 -2.15
CA GLN A 10 -7.90 23.04 -0.85
C GLN A 10 -7.48 22.09 0.29
N LEU A 11 -7.96 20.84 0.27
CA LEU A 11 -7.56 19.83 1.26
C LEU A 11 -6.05 19.53 1.19
N MET A 12 -5.50 19.37 -0.02
CA MET A 12 -4.05 19.17 -0.20
C MET A 12 -3.24 20.36 0.32
N LYS A 13 -3.67 21.60 0.01
CA LYS A 13 -3.00 22.79 0.54
C LYS A 13 -3.04 22.82 2.07
N ARG A 14 -4.19 22.48 2.66
CA ARG A 14 -4.35 22.45 4.12
C ARG A 14 -3.49 21.36 4.76
N ARG A 15 -3.34 20.21 4.12
CA ARG A 15 -2.39 19.16 4.54
C ARG A 15 -0.97 19.72 4.59
N ASP A 16 -0.54 20.39 3.52
CA ASP A 16 0.83 20.91 3.41
C ASP A 16 1.12 21.98 4.47
N GLU A 17 0.14 22.83 4.80
CA GLU A 17 0.23 23.80 5.91
C GLU A 17 0.42 23.10 7.26
N ILE A 18 -0.35 22.04 7.53
CA ILE A 18 -0.24 21.27 8.78
C ILE A 18 1.11 20.56 8.86
N GLU A 19 1.59 19.98 7.76
CA GLU A 19 2.91 19.33 7.70
C GLU A 19 4.05 20.34 7.91
N ALA A 20 3.92 21.55 7.36
CA ALA A 20 4.86 22.63 7.60
C ALA A 20 4.88 23.07 9.08
N GLU A 21 3.72 23.24 9.71
CA GLU A 21 3.61 23.56 11.15
C GLU A 21 4.23 22.44 12.02
N ILE A 22 3.96 21.17 11.70
CA ILE A 22 4.55 20.03 12.42
C ILE A 22 6.08 20.04 12.30
N LYS A 23 6.61 20.33 11.11
CA LYS A 23 8.05 20.41 10.86
C LYS A 23 8.69 21.53 11.68
N GLU A 24 8.12 22.72 11.66
CA GLU A 24 8.63 23.88 12.42
C GLU A 24 8.69 23.58 13.92
N LEU A 25 7.61 23.00 14.48
CA LEU A 25 7.59 22.60 15.89
C LEU A 25 8.55 21.44 16.18
N GLY A 26 8.79 20.56 15.20
CA GLY A 26 9.82 19.53 15.26
C GLY A 26 11.21 20.12 15.38
N ASP A 27 11.54 21.11 14.56
CA ASP A 27 12.83 21.81 14.58
C ASP A 27 13.05 22.52 15.93
N VAL A 28 11.99 23.09 16.52
CA VAL A 28 12.04 23.64 17.89
C VAL A 28 12.43 22.55 18.91
N LEU A 29 11.84 21.35 18.82
CA LEU A 29 12.18 20.24 19.73
C LEU A 29 13.60 19.72 19.54
N GLU A 30 14.14 19.75 18.31
CA GLU A 30 15.52 19.37 18.03
C GLU A 30 16.51 20.38 18.61
N SER A 31 16.19 21.68 18.52
CA SER A 31 17.01 22.76 19.09
C SER A 31 17.13 22.69 20.62
N GLN A 32 16.10 22.17 21.29
CA GLN A 32 16.01 22.06 22.74
C GLN A 32 16.63 20.75 23.25
N GLY A 33 17.92 20.51 22.97
CA GLY A 33 18.67 19.38 23.52
C GLY A 33 18.23 17.99 23.01
N GLY A 34 17.47 17.92 21.92
CA GLY A 34 17.10 16.65 21.29
C GLY A 34 16.22 15.72 22.13
N VAL A 35 15.44 16.25 23.08
CA VAL A 35 14.50 15.44 23.91
C VAL A 35 13.47 14.71 23.04
N GLY A 36 13.23 15.22 21.83
CA GLY A 36 12.24 14.71 20.88
C GLY A 36 10.83 14.75 21.47
N MET A 37 9.95 13.90 20.93
CA MET A 37 8.53 13.88 21.32
C MET A 37 8.24 13.10 22.61
N LYS A 38 9.11 12.17 23.00
CA LYS A 38 8.86 11.22 24.10
C LYS A 38 9.91 11.23 25.22
N GLY A 39 11.00 11.98 25.07
CA GLY A 39 12.06 11.97 26.09
C GLY A 39 11.63 12.63 27.41
N PRO A 40 12.31 12.28 28.52
CA PRO A 40 12.00 12.77 29.85
C PRO A 40 12.25 14.28 29.98
N LEU A 41 11.33 14.98 30.65
CA LEU A 41 11.41 16.43 30.93
C LEU A 41 11.98 16.76 32.32
N VAL A 42 12.26 15.71 33.09
CA VAL A 42 12.81 15.80 34.44
C VAL A 42 14.19 15.15 34.46
N ASP A 43 15.02 15.58 35.40
CA ASP A 43 16.30 14.98 35.71
C ASP A 43 16.15 13.71 36.58
N ALA A 44 17.27 13.16 37.04
CA ALA A 44 17.30 11.96 37.89
C ALA A 44 16.78 12.21 39.31
N GLU A 45 16.71 13.47 39.73
CA GLU A 45 16.30 13.90 41.07
C GLU A 45 14.81 14.28 41.11
N GLY A 46 14.16 14.37 39.93
CA GLY A 46 12.74 14.66 39.78
C GLY A 46 12.43 16.14 39.55
N TYR A 47 13.43 16.97 39.29
CA TYR A 47 13.27 18.39 39.03
C TYR A 47 13.22 18.69 37.52
N PRO A 48 12.58 19.82 37.10
CA PRO A 48 12.60 20.25 35.71
C PRO A 48 14.03 20.45 35.23
N ARG A 49 14.33 19.90 34.06
CA ARG A 49 15.63 20.04 33.41
C ARG A 49 16.00 21.50 33.20
N ALA A 50 17.19 21.89 33.64
CA ALA A 50 17.71 23.25 33.49
C ALA A 50 18.34 23.51 32.12
N ASP A 51 18.71 22.45 31.40
CA ASP A 51 19.32 22.49 30.07
C ASP A 51 18.31 22.75 28.94
N ILE A 52 17.00 22.68 29.23
CA ILE A 52 15.92 22.73 28.25
C ILE A 52 14.82 23.66 28.75
N ASP A 53 14.21 24.43 27.84
CA ASP A 53 12.95 25.09 28.17
C ASP A 53 11.79 24.08 28.17
N VAL A 54 11.50 23.54 29.36
CA VAL A 54 10.44 22.56 29.60
C VAL A 54 9.06 23.08 29.15
N TYR A 55 8.83 24.40 29.19
CA TYR A 55 7.56 24.99 28.78
C TYR A 55 7.37 24.91 27.26
N SER A 56 8.33 25.39 26.47
CA SER A 56 8.25 25.33 25.01
C SER A 56 8.19 23.89 24.50
N VAL A 57 8.99 22.98 25.06
CA VAL A 57 8.95 21.56 24.70
C VAL A 57 7.58 20.95 24.97
N ARG A 58 6.95 21.26 26.10
CA ARG A 58 5.60 20.77 26.41
C ARG A 58 4.56 21.31 25.43
N HIS A 59 4.63 22.59 25.09
CA HIS A 59 3.70 23.23 24.15
C HIS A 59 3.87 22.68 22.74
N ALA A 60 5.11 22.57 22.27
CA ALA A 60 5.44 21.99 20.97
C ALA A 60 4.95 20.54 20.86
N ARG A 61 5.23 19.69 21.86
CA ARG A 61 4.72 18.30 21.89
C ARG A 61 3.20 18.23 21.83
N HIS A 62 2.52 19.03 22.65
CA HIS A 62 1.06 19.05 22.66
C HIS A 62 0.50 19.49 21.31
N ARG A 63 1.03 20.58 20.75
CA ARG A 63 0.59 21.12 19.46
C ARG A 63 0.82 20.13 18.33
N ILE A 64 1.99 19.48 18.28
CA ILE A 64 2.26 18.45 17.27
C ILE A 64 1.28 17.28 17.40
N ILE A 65 0.95 16.83 18.62
CA ILE A 65 -0.04 15.75 18.81
C ILE A 65 -1.41 16.18 18.26
N CYS A 66 -1.86 17.39 18.55
CA CYS A 66 -3.11 17.93 17.99
C CYS A 66 -3.07 17.96 16.47
N LEU A 67 -2.01 18.54 15.89
CA LEU A 67 -1.84 18.64 14.44
C LEU A 67 -1.73 17.28 13.75
N GLN A 68 -1.09 16.28 14.38
CA GLN A 68 -1.02 14.92 13.85
C GLN A 68 -2.40 14.25 13.81
N ASN A 69 -3.24 14.49 14.81
CA ASN A 69 -4.61 14.00 14.82
C ASN A 69 -5.45 14.68 13.74
N ASP A 70 -5.31 16.00 13.59
CA ASP A 70 -5.99 16.78 12.56
C ASP A 70 -5.54 16.35 11.15
N HIS A 71 -4.24 16.14 10.95
CA HIS A 71 -3.68 15.61 9.70
C HIS A 71 -4.25 14.22 9.36
N LYS A 72 -4.35 13.34 10.36
CA LYS A 72 -4.97 12.01 10.18
C LYS A 72 -6.44 12.12 9.79
N ALA A 73 -7.20 13.05 10.38
CA ALA A 73 -8.59 13.30 10.00
C ALA A 73 -8.69 13.84 8.57
N LEU A 74 -7.84 14.80 8.22
CA LEU A 74 -7.80 15.39 6.88
C LEU A 74 -7.41 14.38 5.81
N MET A 75 -6.45 13.48 6.08
CA MET A 75 -6.07 12.41 5.15
C MET A 75 -7.24 11.45 4.88
N LYS A 76 -8.08 11.19 5.88
CA LYS A 76 -9.31 10.42 5.70
C LYS A 76 -10.32 11.15 4.80
N GLU A 77 -10.48 12.46 4.98
CA GLU A 77 -11.35 13.27 4.10
C GLU A 77 -10.85 13.31 2.65
N ILE A 78 -9.52 13.41 2.45
CA ILE A 78 -8.88 13.32 1.13
C ILE A 78 -9.19 11.98 0.47
N GLU A 79 -9.05 10.88 1.22
CA GLU A 79 -9.36 9.53 0.73
C GLU A 79 -10.83 9.44 0.26
N GLU A 80 -11.77 9.91 1.07
CA GLU A 80 -13.20 9.91 0.73
C GLU A 80 -13.53 10.76 -0.51
N GLU A 81 -12.90 11.95 -0.64
CA GLU A 81 -13.11 12.83 -1.79
C GLU A 81 -12.50 12.23 -3.08
N LEU A 82 -11.34 11.57 -2.97
CA LEU A 82 -10.70 10.88 -4.09
C LEU A 82 -11.57 9.72 -4.60
N TYR A 83 -12.16 8.92 -3.71
CA TYR A 83 -13.10 7.87 -4.11
C TYR A 83 -14.31 8.43 -4.86
N LYS A 84 -14.85 9.58 -4.45
CA LYS A 84 -15.97 10.23 -5.16
C LYS A 84 -15.57 10.67 -6.56
N ILE A 85 -14.41 11.30 -6.72
CA ILE A 85 -13.90 11.73 -8.03
C ILE A 85 -13.71 10.53 -8.96
N HIS A 86 -13.14 9.42 -8.47
CA HIS A 86 -12.97 8.22 -9.29
C HIS A 86 -14.30 7.51 -9.58
N ALA A 87 -15.26 7.51 -8.65
CA ALA A 87 -16.59 6.98 -8.89
C ALA A 87 -17.35 7.81 -9.94
N GLU A 88 -17.27 9.14 -9.89
CA GLU A 88 -17.82 10.04 -10.91
C GLU A 88 -17.19 9.79 -12.29
N ALA A 89 -15.85 9.71 -12.35
CA ALA A 89 -15.12 9.45 -13.58
C ALA A 89 -15.42 8.06 -14.17
N ARG A 90 -15.70 7.06 -13.33
CA ARG A 90 -16.17 5.73 -13.75
C ARG A 90 -17.56 5.82 -14.38
N ILE A 91 -18.49 6.54 -13.77
CA ILE A 91 -19.85 6.72 -14.32
C ILE A 91 -19.82 7.50 -15.64
N GLU A 92 -18.96 8.51 -15.77
CA GLU A 92 -18.77 9.24 -17.03
C GLU A 92 -18.12 8.36 -18.12
N LYS A 93 -17.15 7.50 -17.77
CA LYS A 93 -16.59 6.49 -18.68
C LYS A 93 -17.63 5.44 -19.11
N GLU A 94 -18.46 4.98 -18.20
CA GLU A 94 -19.56 4.05 -18.47
C GLU A 94 -20.63 4.68 -19.39
N LYS A 95 -20.91 6.00 -19.26
CA LYS A 95 -21.81 6.75 -20.16
C LYS A 95 -21.21 7.05 -21.54
N ALA A 96 -19.89 7.15 -21.65
CA ALA A 96 -19.19 7.42 -22.92
C ALA A 96 -19.02 6.18 -23.82
N GLY A 97 -19.58 5.02 -23.45
CA GLY A 97 -19.69 3.87 -24.33
C GLY A 97 -18.38 3.18 -24.68
N ASN A 98 -17.32 3.35 -23.89
CA ASN A 98 -16.18 2.44 -23.94
C ASN A 98 -15.39 2.38 -22.63
N GLN A 99 -15.16 1.15 -22.21
CA GLN A 99 -14.32 0.68 -21.10
C GLN A 99 -14.91 0.90 -19.70
N SER A 100 -15.50 -0.21 -19.26
CA SER A 100 -15.67 -0.63 -17.88
C SER A 100 -14.47 -0.26 -17.00
N PRO A 101 -14.69 -0.13 -15.70
CA PRO A 101 -13.66 0.19 -14.71
C PRO A 101 -12.68 -0.96 -14.58
N ILE A 102 -11.53 -0.72 -13.97
CA ILE A 102 -10.65 -1.78 -13.44
C ILE A 102 -11.09 -2.04 -12.00
N PRO A 103 -12.07 -2.91 -11.72
CA PRO A 103 -11.98 -3.74 -10.53
C PRO A 103 -10.82 -4.73 -10.77
N MET A 104 -10.19 -5.17 -9.69
CA MET A 104 -9.28 -6.32 -9.69
C MET A 104 -10.09 -7.59 -9.99
N GLU A 105 -10.69 -7.68 -11.17
CA GLU A 105 -11.27 -8.88 -11.72
C GLU A 105 -10.19 -9.52 -12.59
N ILE A 106 -9.88 -10.79 -12.29
CA ILE A 106 -9.01 -11.60 -13.12
C ILE A 106 -9.73 -11.73 -14.47
N GLU A 107 -9.38 -10.88 -15.43
CA GLU A 107 -9.87 -11.04 -16.79
C GLU A 107 -9.44 -12.43 -17.28
N ASP A 108 -10.41 -13.32 -17.47
CA ASP A 108 -10.25 -14.61 -18.14
C ASP A 108 -10.15 -14.36 -19.65
N THR A 109 -9.23 -13.47 -20.04
CA THR A 109 -8.69 -13.49 -21.40
C THR A 109 -8.04 -14.87 -21.56
N PRO A 110 -8.35 -15.66 -22.60
CA PRO A 110 -7.63 -16.91 -22.84
C PRO A 110 -6.16 -16.58 -23.03
N ARG A 111 -5.38 -16.74 -21.96
CA ARG A 111 -3.96 -16.36 -21.93
C ARG A 111 -3.24 -17.29 -22.88
N GLU A 112 -2.46 -16.71 -23.79
CA GLU A 112 -1.57 -17.53 -24.62
C GLU A 112 -0.61 -18.28 -23.69
N PRO A 113 -0.51 -19.61 -23.82
CA PRO A 113 0.46 -20.37 -23.04
C PRO A 113 1.86 -19.86 -23.38
N PHE A 114 2.70 -19.64 -22.35
CA PHE A 114 4.06 -19.10 -22.51
C PHE A 114 5.17 -20.06 -22.06
N ALA A 115 4.82 -21.18 -21.42
CA ALA A 115 5.77 -22.24 -21.07
C ALA A 115 5.12 -23.63 -21.05
N ILE A 116 5.94 -24.67 -21.22
CA ILE A 116 5.56 -26.09 -21.12
C ILE A 116 6.21 -26.68 -19.88
N VAL A 117 5.49 -27.59 -19.21
CA VAL A 117 6.03 -28.40 -18.11
C VAL A 117 6.55 -29.72 -18.67
N ASP A 118 7.86 -29.91 -18.64
CA ASP A 118 8.56 -31.06 -19.22
C ASP A 118 8.47 -32.30 -18.31
N ARG A 119 8.76 -32.13 -17.00
CA ARG A 119 8.65 -33.21 -16.00
C ARG A 119 8.16 -32.67 -14.66
N VAL A 120 7.43 -33.50 -13.92
CA VAL A 120 7.04 -33.28 -12.51
C VAL A 120 7.67 -34.37 -11.67
N ASP A 121 8.38 -34.02 -10.60
CA ASP A 121 9.07 -34.98 -9.73
C ASP A 121 8.14 -35.52 -8.62
N GLU A 122 8.27 -36.81 -8.28
CA GLU A 122 7.47 -37.49 -7.25
C GLU A 122 7.69 -36.89 -5.85
N GLY A 123 6.61 -36.65 -5.10
CA GLY A 123 6.67 -36.04 -3.77
C GLY A 123 6.93 -34.52 -3.76
N SER A 124 6.95 -33.88 -4.93
CA SER A 124 7.19 -32.44 -5.04
C SER A 124 5.93 -31.58 -4.75
N PRO A 125 6.07 -30.26 -4.50
CA PRO A 125 4.94 -29.37 -4.28
C PRO A 125 3.94 -29.32 -5.46
N ALA A 126 4.42 -29.53 -6.69
CA ALA A 126 3.56 -29.68 -7.88
C ALA A 126 2.73 -30.98 -7.86
N PHE A 127 3.20 -32.02 -7.18
CA PHE A 127 2.53 -33.32 -7.07
C PHE A 127 1.37 -33.32 -6.06
N SER A 128 1.39 -32.49 -5.01
CA SER A 128 0.59 -32.73 -3.78
C SER A 128 -0.55 -31.76 -3.43
N ALA A 129 -0.74 -30.63 -4.12
CA ALA A 129 -1.38 -29.48 -3.46
C ALA A 129 -2.95 -29.32 -3.63
N GLN A 130 -3.65 -28.16 -3.40
CA GLN A 130 -5.15 -27.95 -3.65
C GLN A 130 -5.61 -27.01 -4.84
N SER A 131 -6.58 -27.39 -5.72
CA SER A 131 -6.61 -27.26 -7.23
C SER A 131 -6.94 -25.93 -7.97
N LEU A 132 -6.12 -25.56 -8.97
CA LEU A 132 -6.25 -24.43 -9.93
C LEU A 132 -6.36 -24.93 -11.39
N ALA A 133 -7.50 -24.75 -12.07
CA ALA A 133 -7.66 -25.21 -13.46
C ALA A 133 -6.78 -24.39 -14.43
N LEU A 134 -5.92 -25.06 -15.19
CA LEU A 134 -5.00 -24.52 -16.18
C LEU A 134 -5.15 -25.30 -17.49
N LYS A 135 -5.06 -24.64 -18.65
CA LYS A 135 -4.91 -25.32 -19.94
C LYS A 135 -3.43 -25.31 -20.32
N VAL A 136 -2.85 -26.49 -20.48
CA VAL A 136 -1.45 -26.67 -20.90
C VAL A 136 -1.41 -27.41 -22.23
N LEU A 137 -0.41 -27.14 -23.06
CA LEU A 137 -0.18 -27.89 -24.30
C LEU A 137 0.83 -29.01 -24.02
N ARG A 138 0.45 -30.27 -24.24
CA ARG A 138 1.33 -31.45 -24.13
C ARG A 138 1.26 -32.22 -25.45
N ASP A 139 2.42 -32.47 -26.07
CA ASP A 139 2.54 -33.17 -27.34
C ASP A 139 1.69 -32.57 -28.48
N GLY A 140 1.55 -31.24 -28.50
CA GLY A 140 0.74 -30.51 -29.48
C GLY A 140 -0.78 -30.52 -29.20
N ILE A 141 -1.21 -31.15 -28.11
CA ILE A 141 -2.62 -31.26 -27.71
C ILE A 141 -2.87 -30.38 -26.48
N SER A 142 -3.93 -29.57 -26.53
CA SER A 142 -4.35 -28.73 -25.40
C SER A 142 -5.07 -29.58 -24.34
N VAL A 143 -4.44 -29.75 -23.19
CA VAL A 143 -4.94 -30.53 -22.05
C VAL A 143 -5.30 -29.58 -20.92
N SER A 144 -6.51 -29.73 -20.37
CA SER A 144 -6.91 -29.00 -19.15
C SER A 144 -6.45 -29.78 -17.92
N LEU A 145 -5.58 -29.20 -17.11
CA LEU A 145 -5.06 -29.73 -15.85
C LEU A 145 -5.54 -28.89 -14.68
N THR A 146 -5.45 -29.39 -13.45
CA THR A 146 -5.84 -28.64 -12.25
C THR A 146 -4.71 -28.65 -11.22
N LEU A 147 -3.99 -27.53 -11.11
CA LEU A 147 -2.72 -27.33 -10.40
C LEU A 147 -2.95 -26.77 -9.02
N LYS A 148 -2.56 -27.53 -8.02
CA LYS A 148 -3.06 -27.30 -6.70
C LYS A 148 -1.97 -26.51 -5.88
N PRO A 149 -2.17 -25.38 -5.12
CA PRO A 149 -1.11 -24.79 -4.23
C PRO A 149 -1.07 -25.21 -2.73
N GLN A 150 0.13 -25.28 -2.12
CA GLN A 150 0.43 -25.54 -0.68
C GLN A 150 1.69 -24.77 -0.20
N PRO A 151 1.85 -24.49 1.12
CA PRO A 151 3.01 -23.77 1.66
C PRO A 151 4.31 -24.59 1.61
N TRP A 152 5.40 -23.97 1.14
CA TRP A 152 6.74 -24.56 1.03
C TRP A 152 7.68 -23.96 2.12
N SER A 153 8.51 -24.78 2.79
CA SER A 153 9.65 -24.32 3.62
C SER A 153 11.01 -24.55 2.91
N GLY A 154 11.77 -23.48 2.63
CA GLY A 154 13.10 -23.55 1.97
C GLY A 154 13.36 -22.44 0.93
N ARG A 155 14.46 -22.50 0.16
CA ARG A 155 14.65 -21.68 -1.05
C ARG A 155 14.49 -22.57 -2.31
N GLY A 156 13.23 -22.72 -2.74
CA GLY A 156 12.74 -22.85 -4.13
C GLY A 156 13.30 -23.91 -5.09
N LEU A 157 12.42 -24.85 -5.47
CA LEU A 157 12.22 -25.40 -6.83
C LEU A 157 10.75 -25.85 -6.89
N LEU A 158 10.00 -25.47 -7.94
CA LEU A 158 8.55 -25.74 -8.12
C LEU A 158 8.21 -27.24 -8.17
N GLY A 159 9.20 -28.13 -8.17
CA GLY A 159 9.00 -29.56 -8.35
C GLY A 159 8.77 -29.97 -9.80
N CYS A 160 8.97 -29.04 -10.74
CA CYS A 160 8.80 -29.29 -12.15
C CYS A 160 9.79 -28.47 -13.00
N ASN A 161 10.13 -29.02 -14.17
CA ASN A 161 10.98 -28.37 -15.15
C ASN A 161 10.11 -27.55 -16.12
N ILE A 162 10.32 -26.23 -16.17
CA ILE A 162 9.56 -25.29 -17.01
C ILE A 162 10.46 -24.84 -18.16
N VAL A 163 10.02 -25.09 -19.38
CA VAL A 163 10.75 -24.73 -20.60
C VAL A 163 9.96 -23.63 -21.35
N PRO A 164 10.62 -22.57 -21.84
CA PRO A 164 9.93 -21.52 -22.60
C PRO A 164 9.29 -22.09 -23.87
N LEU A 165 8.10 -21.59 -24.22
CA LEU A 165 7.45 -21.88 -25.50
C LEU A 165 8.22 -21.18 -26.62
N THR A 166 9.18 -21.88 -27.22
CA THR A 166 9.74 -21.48 -28.52
C THR A 166 8.72 -21.78 -29.61
N ARG A 167 8.32 -20.73 -30.34
CA ARG A 167 7.53 -20.83 -31.58
C ARG A 167 8.36 -21.43 -32.72
#